data_AF-A0A2P6PIF9-F1
#
_entry.id   AF-A0A2P6PIF9-F1
#
_cell.length_a   1.000
_cell.length_b   1.000
_cell.length_c   1.000
_cell.angle_alpha   90.00
_cell.angle_beta   90.00
_cell.angle_gamma   90.00
#
_symmetry.space_group_name_H-M   'P 1'
#
loop_
_entity.id
_entity.type
_entity.pdbx_description
1 polymer ?
#
loop_
_entity_poly.entity_id
_entity_poly.type
_entity_poly.pdbx_seq_one_letter_code
_entity_poly.pdbx_strand_id
1 'polypeptide(L)'
;MESCVSLLHLADITEKGVTFQSPVDGKPMLLTPEELIQIQNRIGADIIMALDDVVKTTITGPRIEEAMYRILRWIDKCIAAHTRPSEQNLFGIVQGGLDPVLRDICVRGLVEWNLPVYAIGGLADGESKDSFRRCTA
;
A
#
# COMPACT_ATOMS: atom_id res chain seq x y z
N MET A 1 -1.66 -1.57 -20.02
CA MET A 1 -0.89 -1.12 -18.84
C MET A 1 -1.41 -1.93 -17.68
N GLU A 2 -0.68 -2.95 -17.30
CA GLU A 2 -1.06 -3.89 -16.25
C GLU A 2 -0.61 -3.28 -14.91
N SER A 3 -1.55 -2.74 -14.15
CA SER A 3 -1.33 -2.28 -12.77
C SER A 3 -0.94 -3.45 -11.85
N CYS A 4 -0.30 -3.24 -10.70
CA CYS A 4 -0.06 -4.29 -9.68
C CYS A 4 -1.32 -5.15 -9.38
N VAL A 5 -2.51 -4.58 -9.58
CA VAL A 5 -3.81 -5.25 -9.48
C VAL A 5 -4.03 -6.38 -10.51
N SER A 6 -3.36 -6.39 -11.66
CA SER A 6 -3.52 -7.46 -12.67
C SER A 6 -2.83 -8.77 -12.26
N LEU A 7 -1.75 -8.67 -11.48
CA LEU A 7 -1.02 -9.81 -10.90
C LEU A 7 -1.68 -10.35 -9.62
N LEU A 8 -2.74 -9.72 -9.09
CA LEU A 8 -3.44 -10.18 -7.87
C LEU A 8 -3.99 -11.61 -7.98
N HIS A 9 -4.34 -12.09 -9.18
CA HIS A 9 -4.77 -13.48 -9.36
C HIS A 9 -3.66 -14.49 -9.02
N LEU A 10 -2.40 -14.05 -9.03
CA LEU A 10 -1.20 -14.82 -8.71
C LEU A 10 -0.63 -14.45 -7.33
N ALA A 11 -1.31 -13.59 -6.57
CA ALA A 11 -0.78 -13.05 -5.32
C ALA A 11 -1.62 -13.47 -4.11
N ASP A 12 -0.95 -14.00 -3.08
CA ASP A 12 -1.53 -14.27 -1.77
C ASP A 12 -1.00 -13.25 -0.76
N ILE A 13 -1.91 -12.61 -0.03
CA ILE A 13 -1.59 -11.52 0.90
C ILE A 13 -1.85 -12.01 2.32
N THR A 14 -0.78 -12.01 3.11
CA THR A 14 -0.81 -12.41 4.52
C THR A 14 -0.19 -11.33 5.38
N GLU A 15 -0.19 -11.47 6.70
CA GLU A 15 0.47 -10.50 7.59
C GLU A 15 1.99 -10.37 7.35
N LYS A 16 2.62 -11.41 6.79
CA LYS A 16 4.05 -11.43 6.48
C LYS A 16 4.42 -10.55 5.28
N GLY A 17 3.53 -10.42 4.31
CA GLY A 17 3.80 -9.75 3.04
C GLY A 17 2.97 -10.33 1.90
N VAL A 18 3.39 -10.03 0.68
CA VAL A 18 2.73 -10.47 -0.56
C VAL A 18 3.55 -11.59 -1.18
N THR A 19 2.95 -12.77 -1.31
CA THR A 19 3.54 -13.89 -2.07
C THR A 19 3.00 -13.85 -3.48
N PHE A 20 3.86 -13.92 -4.50
CA PHE A 20 3.44 -13.94 -5.91
C PHE A 20 4.39 -14.78 -6.76
N GLN A 21 3.99 -15.10 -7.99
CA GLN A 21 4.87 -15.78 -8.94
C GLN A 21 5.70 -14.78 -9.73
N SER A 22 7.01 -15.05 -9.84
CA SER A 22 7.92 -14.33 -10.71
C SER A 22 7.41 -14.36 -12.16
N PRO A 23 7.26 -13.21 -12.84
CA PRO A 23 6.82 -13.18 -14.23
C PRO A 23 7.91 -13.68 -15.20
N VAL A 24 9.16 -13.83 -14.74
CA VAL A 24 10.29 -14.24 -15.57
C VAL A 24 10.45 -15.76 -15.59
N ASP A 25 10.34 -16.40 -14.43
CA ASP A 25 10.64 -17.83 -14.27
C ASP A 25 9.58 -18.62 -13.47
N GLY A 26 8.46 -17.98 -13.08
CA GLY A 26 7.34 -18.62 -12.39
C GLY A 26 7.62 -19.01 -10.94
N LYS A 27 8.82 -18.74 -10.40
CA LYS A 27 9.16 -19.11 -9.04
C LYS A 27 8.34 -18.31 -8.02
N PRO A 28 7.94 -18.92 -6.89
CA PRO A 28 7.30 -18.18 -5.82
C PRO A 28 8.28 -17.17 -5.21
N MET A 29 7.83 -15.94 -5.09
CA MET A 29 8.51 -14.82 -4.44
C MET A 29 7.67 -14.34 -3.28
N LEU A 30 8.33 -13.90 -2.21
CA LEU A 30 7.71 -13.17 -1.12
C LEU A 30 8.29 -11.77 -1.13
N LEU A 31 7.43 -10.77 -0.97
CA LEU A 31 7.81 -9.39 -0.78
C LEU A 31 7.23 -8.92 0.56
N THR A 32 8.10 -8.76 1.55
CA THR A 32 7.73 -8.18 2.85
C THR A 32 7.89 -6.65 2.85
N PRO A 33 7.29 -5.94 3.81
CA PRO A 33 7.50 -4.50 3.99
C PRO A 33 9.00 -4.13 4.07
N GLU A 34 9.78 -4.89 4.84
CA GLU A 34 11.21 -4.64 5.04
C GLU A 34 12.01 -4.86 3.76
N GLU A 35 11.76 -5.96 3.05
CA GLU A 35 12.43 -6.28 1.79
C GLU A 35 12.11 -5.24 0.71
N LEU A 36 10.86 -4.79 0.61
CA LEU A 36 10.46 -3.74 -0.33
C LEU A 36 11.26 -2.45 -0.09
N ILE A 37 11.37 -2.01 1.15
CA ILE A 37 12.11 -0.78 1.50
C ILE A 37 13.60 -0.96 1.21
N GLN A 38 14.19 -2.10 1.55
CA GLN A 38 15.60 -2.36 1.24
C GLN A 38 15.88 -2.36 -0.27
N ILE A 39 14.98 -2.93 -1.08
CA ILE A 39 15.09 -2.91 -2.55
C ILE A 39 15.05 -1.46 -3.04
N GLN A 40 14.08 -0.67 -2.60
CA GLN A 40 13.97 0.75 -2.98
C GLN A 40 15.16 1.59 -2.49
N ASN A 41 15.72 1.29 -1.31
CA ASN A 41 16.94 1.92 -0.83
C ASN A 41 18.16 1.60 -1.71
N ARG A 42 18.25 0.39 -2.26
CA ARG A 42 19.34 0.00 -3.19
C ARG A 42 19.16 0.58 -4.58
N ILE A 43 17.91 0.67 -5.07
CA ILE A 43 17.59 1.35 -6.34
C ILE A 43 18.00 2.82 -6.26
N GLY A 44 17.91 3.44 -5.08
CA GLY A 44 18.31 4.84 -4.88
C GLY A 44 17.28 5.83 -5.42
N ALA A 45 16.00 5.46 -5.46
CA ALA A 45 14.92 6.36 -5.86
C ALA A 45 14.71 7.51 -4.87
N ASP A 46 14.45 8.72 -5.33
CA ASP A 46 14.21 9.89 -4.46
C ASP A 46 12.91 9.79 -3.64
N ILE A 47 11.94 9.04 -4.17
CA ILE A 47 10.65 8.76 -3.54
C ILE A 47 10.49 7.24 -3.48
N ILE A 48 10.17 6.74 -2.29
CA ILE A 48 9.93 5.32 -2.04
C ILE A 48 8.56 5.16 -1.40
N MET A 49 7.87 4.07 -1.70
CA MET A 49 6.52 3.82 -1.19
C MET A 49 6.51 2.69 -0.16
N ALA A 50 5.70 2.84 0.89
CA ALA A 50 5.41 1.75 1.79
C ALA A 50 4.65 0.63 1.05
N LEU A 51 4.84 -0.62 1.50
CA LEU A 51 4.03 -1.74 0.99
C LEU A 51 2.59 -1.55 1.47
N ASP A 52 1.61 -1.69 0.56
CA ASP A 52 0.20 -1.62 0.89
C ASP A 52 -0.60 -2.84 0.42
N ASP A 53 -1.74 -3.05 1.07
CA ASP A 53 -2.69 -4.11 0.75
C ASP A 53 -3.87 -3.51 -0.01
N VAL A 54 -3.80 -3.54 -1.34
CA VAL A 54 -4.79 -2.93 -2.22
C VAL A 54 -5.96 -3.87 -2.46
N VAL A 55 -7.16 -3.39 -2.14
CA VAL A 55 -8.43 -4.07 -2.40
C VAL A 55 -9.20 -3.27 -3.44
N LYS A 56 -9.65 -3.94 -4.52
CA LYS A 56 -10.46 -3.30 -5.57
C LYS A 56 -11.70 -2.62 -4.97
N THR A 57 -12.00 -1.41 -5.45
CA THR A 57 -13.15 -0.60 -4.97
C THR A 57 -14.52 -1.25 -5.16
N THR A 58 -14.61 -2.25 -6.03
CA THR A 58 -15.84 -3.04 -6.26
C THR A 58 -16.09 -4.12 -5.21
N ILE A 59 -15.08 -4.51 -4.45
CA ILE A 59 -15.22 -5.47 -3.35
C ILE A 59 -15.88 -4.73 -2.18
N THR A 60 -16.82 -5.39 -1.52
CA THR A 60 -17.48 -4.85 -0.31
C THR A 60 -17.29 -5.81 0.85
N GLY A 61 -17.40 -5.31 2.09
CA GLY A 61 -17.31 -6.12 3.30
C GLY A 61 -15.96 -6.03 4.03
N PRO A 62 -15.67 -6.98 4.94
CA PRO A 62 -14.61 -6.84 5.95
C PRO A 62 -13.19 -6.81 5.38
N ARG A 63 -13.01 -7.22 4.11
CA ARG A 63 -11.70 -7.29 3.46
C ARG A 63 -11.02 -5.92 3.32
N ILE A 64 -11.80 -4.86 3.11
CA ILE A 64 -11.28 -3.48 3.00
C ILE A 64 -10.75 -3.02 4.35
N GLU A 65 -11.52 -3.25 5.42
CA GLU A 65 -11.13 -2.89 6.78
C GLU A 65 -9.87 -3.67 7.20
N GLU A 66 -9.82 -4.97 6.91
CA GLU A 66 -8.64 -5.81 7.17
C GLU A 66 -7.38 -5.30 6.44
N ALA A 67 -7.50 -4.95 5.16
CA ALA A 67 -6.42 -4.35 4.37
C ALA A 67 -5.93 -3.04 4.99
N MET A 68 -6.87 -2.15 5.33
CA MET A 68 -6.56 -0.85 5.92
C MET A 68 -5.77 -1.01 7.22
N TYR A 69 -6.21 -1.88 8.13
CA TYR A 69 -5.46 -2.12 9.38
C TYR A 69 -4.12 -2.82 9.14
N ARG A 70 -4.00 -3.67 8.11
CA ARG A 70 -2.72 -4.29 7.73
C ARG A 70 -1.70 -3.24 7.31
N ILE A 71 -2.12 -2.22 6.57
CA ILE A 71 -1.26 -1.11 6.15
C ILE A 71 -0.73 -0.35 7.38
N LEU A 72 -1.57 -0.10 8.38
CA LEU A 72 -1.14 0.54 9.63
C LEU A 72 -0.10 -0.29 10.41
N ARG A 73 -0.10 -1.62 10.27
CA ARG A 73 0.93 -2.50 10.85
C ARG A 73 2.18 -2.60 9.98
N TRP A 74 2.01 -2.55 8.66
CA TRP A 74 3.12 -2.63 7.71
C TRP A 74 3.94 -1.35 7.61
N ILE A 75 3.33 -0.18 7.85
CA ILE A 75 4.04 1.09 7.81
C ILE A 75 5.13 1.17 8.89
N ASP A 76 4.87 0.66 10.10
CA ASP A 76 5.86 0.59 11.18
C ASP A 76 7.11 -0.20 10.74
N LYS A 77 6.89 -1.36 10.10
CA LYS A 77 7.97 -2.18 9.52
C LYS A 77 8.71 -1.44 8.39
N CYS A 78 7.99 -0.71 7.54
CA CYS A 78 8.61 0.08 6.47
C CYS A 78 9.51 1.19 7.01
N ILE A 79 9.03 1.92 8.03
CA ILE A 79 9.78 2.99 8.69
C ILE A 79 11.03 2.42 9.34
N ALA A 80 10.91 1.31 10.09
CA ALA A 80 12.05 0.67 10.74
C ALA A 80 13.10 0.16 9.74
N ALA A 81 12.68 -0.29 8.56
CA ALA A 81 13.58 -0.78 7.51
C ALA A 81 14.26 0.34 6.69
N HIS A 82 13.77 1.59 6.78
CA HIS A 82 14.25 2.67 5.95
C HIS A 82 15.56 3.28 6.49
N THR A 83 16.66 3.11 5.76
CA THR A 83 18.01 3.51 6.21
C THR A 83 18.56 4.79 5.58
N ARG A 84 17.80 5.43 4.68
CA ARG A 84 18.25 6.63 3.91
C ARG A 84 17.27 7.82 3.99
N PRO A 85 16.75 8.22 5.17
CA PRO A 85 15.71 9.25 5.29
C PRO A 85 16.15 10.66 4.88
N SER A 86 17.46 10.93 4.78
CA SER A 86 18.00 12.19 4.28
C SER A 86 18.05 12.29 2.76
N GLU A 87 17.87 11.17 2.06
CA GLU A 87 18.06 11.07 0.61
C GLU A 87 16.81 10.57 -0.11
N GLN A 88 15.96 9.80 0.57
CA GLN A 88 14.76 9.22 -0.01
C GLN A 88 13.55 9.51 0.88
N ASN A 89 12.46 9.96 0.27
CA ASN A 89 11.23 10.28 0.99
C ASN A 89 10.31 9.06 0.99
N LEU A 90 10.04 8.50 2.18
CA LEU A 90 9.09 7.41 2.36
C LEU A 90 7.65 7.93 2.39
N PHE A 91 6.83 7.45 1.46
CA PHE A 91 5.42 7.79 1.35
C PHE A 91 4.57 6.74 2.04
N GLY A 92 3.76 7.17 3.02
CA GLY A 92 2.65 6.36 3.53
C GLY A 92 1.48 6.37 2.55
N ILE A 93 0.74 5.28 2.42
CA ILE A 93 -0.39 5.18 1.48
C ILE A 93 -1.70 5.07 2.25
N VAL A 94 -2.56 6.08 2.11
CA VAL A 94 -3.90 6.09 2.68
C VAL A 94 -4.80 5.18 1.84
N GLN A 95 -5.35 4.15 2.48
CA GLN A 95 -6.33 3.23 1.90
C GLN A 95 -7.66 3.27 2.69
N GLY A 96 -8.62 2.44 2.28
CA GLY A 96 -9.98 2.44 2.84
C GLY A 96 -11.09 2.31 1.79
N GLY A 97 -10.73 2.07 0.52
CA GLY A 97 -11.69 1.91 -0.56
C GLY A 97 -12.57 3.15 -0.75
N LEU A 98 -13.86 2.94 -0.95
CA LEU A 98 -14.87 4.01 -1.07
C LEU A 98 -15.59 4.33 0.25
N ASP A 99 -14.98 3.98 1.39
CA ASP A 99 -15.52 4.24 2.72
C ASP A 99 -14.77 5.42 3.39
N PRO A 100 -15.43 6.58 3.56
CA PRO A 100 -14.82 7.74 4.21
C PRO A 100 -14.40 7.50 5.67
N VAL A 101 -15.09 6.61 6.39
CA VAL A 101 -14.77 6.30 7.80
C VAL A 101 -13.46 5.52 7.87
N LEU A 102 -13.30 4.50 7.02
CA LEU A 102 -12.04 3.75 6.96
C LEU A 102 -10.88 4.62 6.50
N ARG A 103 -11.12 5.58 5.60
CA ARG A 103 -10.11 6.56 5.20
C ARG A 103 -9.70 7.48 6.35
N ASP A 104 -10.65 8.01 7.12
CA ASP A 104 -10.35 8.83 8.30
C ASP A 104 -9.53 8.04 9.34
N ILE A 105 -9.89 6.77 9.60
CA ILE A 105 -9.10 5.89 10.47
C ILE A 105 -7.68 5.69 9.94
N CYS A 106 -7.54 5.40 8.65
CA CYS A 106 -6.23 5.19 8.02
C CYS A 106 -5.36 6.45 8.10
N VAL A 107 -5.94 7.63 7.78
CA VAL A 107 -5.25 8.92 7.90
C VAL A 107 -4.79 9.13 9.33
N ARG A 108 -5.68 9.01 10.31
CA ARG A 108 -5.34 9.19 11.74
C ARG A 108 -4.21 8.26 12.17
N GLY A 109 -4.24 6.99 11.76
CA GLY A 109 -3.17 6.05 12.09
C GLY A 109 -1.83 6.36 11.41
N LEU A 110 -1.86 6.88 10.18
CA LEU A 110 -0.65 7.19 9.40
C LEU A 110 0.01 8.51 9.84
N VAL A 111 -0.76 9.51 10.26
CA VAL A 111 -0.22 10.82 10.67
C VAL A 111 0.57 10.76 11.98
N GLU A 112 0.28 9.80 12.86
CA GLU A 112 1.06 9.58 14.09
C GLU A 112 2.56 9.32 13.82
N TRP A 113 2.88 8.78 12.64
CA TRP A 113 4.26 8.49 12.22
C TRP A 113 5.00 9.70 11.65
N ASN A 114 4.32 10.83 11.40
CA ASN A 114 4.89 12.06 10.89
C ASN A 114 5.81 11.86 9.66
N LEU A 115 5.33 11.09 8.68
CA LEU A 115 6.01 10.85 7.41
C LEU A 115 6.07 12.15 6.60
N PRO A 116 7.10 12.32 5.74
CA PRO A 116 7.24 13.52 4.93
C PRO A 116 6.08 13.70 3.94
N VAL A 117 5.49 12.61 3.45
CA VAL A 117 4.41 12.64 2.45
C VAL A 117 3.44 11.48 2.63
N TYR A 118 2.18 11.72 2.26
CA TYR A 118 1.10 10.74 2.24
C TYR A 118 0.46 10.69 0.85
N ALA A 119 0.39 9.49 0.27
CA ALA A 119 -0.31 9.22 -0.98
C ALA A 119 -1.76 8.77 -0.73
N ILE A 120 -2.64 9.01 -1.69
CA ILE A 120 -4.01 8.49 -1.69
C ILE A 120 -4.05 7.28 -2.62
N GLY A 121 -4.28 6.09 -2.04
CA GLY A 121 -4.33 4.82 -2.76
C GLY A 121 -5.75 4.32 -3.04
N GLY A 122 -5.84 3.35 -3.97
CA GLY A 122 -7.04 2.54 -4.20
C GLY A 122 -8.23 3.29 -4.82
N LEU A 123 -7.98 4.33 -5.62
CA LEU A 123 -9.02 5.17 -6.27
C LEU A 123 -8.71 5.42 -7.75
N ALA A 124 -8.55 4.34 -8.51
CA ALA A 124 -8.40 4.38 -9.97
C ALA A 124 -8.96 3.10 -10.64
N ASP A 125 -9.91 2.44 -9.99
CA ASP A 125 -10.32 1.06 -10.33
C ASP A 125 -11.71 0.98 -10.98
N GLY A 126 -12.26 2.13 -11.39
CA GLY A 126 -13.55 2.22 -12.11
C GLY A 126 -14.71 2.76 -11.29
N GLU A 127 -14.44 3.37 -10.13
CA GLU A 127 -15.43 4.05 -9.32
C GLU A 127 -16.06 5.27 -10.02
N SER A 128 -17.25 5.66 -9.57
CA SER A 128 -17.89 6.89 -10.05
C SER A 128 -17.11 8.14 -9.61
N LYS A 129 -17.14 9.20 -10.44
CA LYS A 129 -16.52 10.49 -10.11
C LYS A 129 -17.02 11.08 -8.78
N ASP A 130 -18.28 10.85 -8.45
CA ASP A 130 -18.86 11.34 -7.18
C ASP A 130 -18.33 10.55 -5.99
N SER A 131 -18.20 9.23 -6.12
CA SER A 131 -17.56 8.40 -5.09
C SER A 131 -16.10 8.75 -4.88
N PHE A 132 -15.35 8.95 -5.97
CA PHE A 132 -13.96 9.43 -5.92
C PHE A 132 -13.85 10.75 -5.15
N ARG A 133 -14.66 11.75 -5.51
CA ARG A 133 -14.64 13.08 -4.87
C ARG A 133 -14.96 13.01 -3.39
N ARG A 134 -15.97 12.25 -2.98
CA ARG A 134 -16.31 12.10 -1.55
C ARG A 134 -15.19 11.51 -0.71
N CYS A 135 -14.31 10.70 -1.31
CA CYS A 135 -13.23 10.01 -0.61
C CYS A 135 -11.89 10.75 -0.67
N THR A 136 -11.81 11.86 -1.41
CA THR A 136 -10.57 12.61 -1.68
C THR A 136 -10.66 14.11 -1.39
N ALA A 137 -11.85 14.61 -1.09
CA ALA A 137 -12.12 16.00 -0.75
C ALA A 137 -11.82 16.32 0.72
#